data_AF-A0A7C5PA77-F1
#
_entry.id   AF-A0A7C5PA77-F1
#
_cell.length_a   1.000
_cell.length_b   1.000
_cell.length_c   1.000
_cell.angle_alpha   90.00
_cell.angle_beta   90.00
_cell.angle_gamma   90.00
#
_symmetry.space_group_name_H-M   'P 1'
#
loop_
_entity.id
_entity.type
_entity.pdbx_description
1 polymer ?
#
loop_
_entity_poly.entity_id
_entity_poly.type
_entity_poly.pdbx_seq_one_letter_code
_entity_poly.pdbx_strand_id
1 'polypeptide(L)' 'MEEIAKIGEEICKIDTDVQVCVLDYRPEFRNLQISRPTFGEMVAVWKILRSTGLGRLYAKLFMAI' A
#
# COMPACT_ATOMS: atom_id res chain seq x y z
N MET A 1 -7.83 -7.79 -0.94
CA MET A 1 -7.91 -6.75 -1.99
C MET A 1 -9.10 -5.82 -1.79
N GLU A 2 -10.30 -6.32 -1.51
CA GLU A 2 -11.47 -5.46 -1.19
C GLU A 2 -11.22 -4.48 -0.05
N GLU A 3 -10.54 -4.92 1.02
CA GLU A 3 -10.21 -4.07 2.15
C GLU A 3 -9.32 -2.87 1.74
N ILE A 4 -8.35 -3.10 0.85
CA ILE A 4 -7.47 -2.03 0.31
C ILE A 4 -8.28 -1.01 -0.49
N ALA A 5 -9.27 -1.47 -1.28
CA ALA A 5 -10.16 -0.58 -2.02
C ALA A 5 -10.98 0.29 -1.05
N LYS A 6 -11.59 -0.32 -0.02
CA LYS A 6 -12.34 0.41 1.02
C LYS A 6 -11.47 1.43 1.74
N ILE A 7 -10.24 1.06 2.11
CA ILE A 7 -9.30 2.00 2.74
C ILE A 7 -9.02 3.17 1.79
N GLY A 8 -8.76 2.91 0.50
CA GLY A 8 -8.53 3.95 -0.50
C GLY A 8 -9.74 4.88 -0.68
N GLU A 9 -10.96 4.35 -0.66
CA GLU A 9 -12.20 5.13 -0.71
C GLU A 9 -12.37 6.02 0.52
N GLU A 10 -12.16 5.48 1.73
CA GLU A 10 -12.26 6.25 2.97
C GLU A 10 -11.22 7.38 3.03
N ILE A 11 -9.98 7.14 2.58
CA ILE A 11 -8.96 8.19 2.50
C ILE A 11 -9.37 9.25 1.48
N CYS A 12 -9.89 8.84 0.32
CA CYS A 12 -10.32 9.75 -0.74
C CYS A 12 -11.47 10.66 -0.27
N LYS A 13 -12.36 10.18 0.61
CA LYS A 13 -13.42 10.98 1.24
C LYS A 13 -12.88 12.05 2.19
N ILE A 14 -11.70 11.87 2.76
CA ILE A 14 -11.06 12.85 3.64
C ILE A 14 -10.50 14.00 2.79
N ASP A 15 -9.58 13.67 1.89
CA ASP A 15 -9.02 14.61 0.92
C ASP A 15 -8.22 13.81 -0.14
N THR A 16 -8.51 14.06 -1.42
CA THR A 16 -7.83 13.44 -2.56
C THR A 16 -6.34 13.73 -2.62
N ASP A 17 -5.87 14.82 -2.01
CA ASP A 17 -4.50 15.31 -2.13
C ASP A 17 -3.57 14.77 -1.02
N VAL A 18 -4.13 13.95 -0.12
CA VAL A 18 -3.41 13.20 0.92
C VAL A 18 -2.40 12.26 0.27
N GLN A 19 -1.15 12.39 0.69
CA GLN A 19 -0.08 11.50 0.24
C GLN A 19 -0.17 10.16 0.98
N VAL A 20 -0.38 9.08 0.22
CA VAL A 20 -0.40 7.72 0.74
C VAL A 20 0.90 6.99 0.34
N CYS A 21 1.48 6.26 1.29
CA CYS A 21 2.67 5.44 1.06
C CYS A 21 2.40 3.97 1.37
N VAL A 22 2.67 3.10 0.39
CA VAL A 22 2.60 1.64 0.58
C VAL A 22 4.00 1.14 0.93
N LEU A 23 4.12 0.44 2.05
CA LEU A 23 5.38 -0.10 2.56
C LEU A 23 5.33 -1.62 2.60
N ASP A 24 6.39 -2.29 2.15
CA ASP A 24 6.54 -3.72 2.39
C ASP A 24 6.96 -3.98 3.83
N TYR A 25 6.13 -4.70 4.59
CA TYR A 25 6.49 -5.06 5.96
C TYR A 25 7.68 -6.03 5.97
N ARG A 26 8.65 -5.73 6.84
CA ARG A 26 9.85 -6.52 7.03
C ARG A 26 9.78 -7.25 8.38
N PRO A 27 9.59 -8.57 8.40
CA PRO A 27 9.46 -9.33 9.65
C PRO A 27 10.69 -9.23 10.56
N GLU A 28 11.87 -9.00 9.96
CA GLU A 28 13.18 -8.81 10.61
C GLU A 28 13.16 -7.77 11.74
N PHE A 29 12.25 -6.80 11.71
CA PHE A 29 12.22 -5.68 12.65
C PHE A 29 11.32 -5.90 13.87
N ARG A 30 10.32 -6.81 13.83
CA ARG A 30 9.40 -6.98 14.97
C ARG A 30 8.63 -8.29 15.00
N ASN A 31 7.77 -8.55 14.03
CA ASN A 31 6.87 -9.70 14.03
C ASN A 31 7.23 -10.66 12.90
N LEU A 32 7.89 -11.76 13.27
CA LEU A 32 8.35 -12.80 12.35
C LEU A 32 7.20 -13.62 11.74
N GLN A 33 5.98 -13.53 12.28
CA GLN A 33 4.82 -14.25 11.75
C GLN A 33 4.16 -13.55 10.57
N ILE A 34 4.50 -12.29 10.30
CA ILE A 34 3.97 -11.57 9.14
C ILE A 34 4.85 -11.88 7.94
N SER A 35 4.28 -12.56 6.96
CA SER A 35 4.96 -12.82 5.70
C SER A 35 5.17 -11.52 4.93
N ARG A 36 6.35 -11.38 4.33
CA ARG A 36 6.65 -10.24 3.47
C ARG A 36 5.81 -10.34 2.19
N PRO A 37 5.13 -9.26 1.78
CA PRO A 37 4.38 -9.26 0.52
C PRO A 37 5.34 -9.39 -0.67
N THR A 38 4.89 -10.08 -1.70
CA THR A 38 5.59 -10.19 -2.98
C THR A 38 5.52 -8.89 -3.77
N PHE A 39 6.42 -8.73 -4.75
CA PHE A 39 6.36 -7.59 -5.66
C PHE A 39 5.02 -7.48 -6.40
N GLY A 40 4.47 -8.61 -6.85
CA GLY A 40 3.18 -8.65 -7.54
C GLY A 40 2.03 -8.17 -6.66
N GLU A 41 2.01 -8.57 -5.39
CA GLU A 41 1.01 -8.10 -4.42
C GLU A 41 1.14 -6.60 -4.16
N MET A 42 2.37 -6.08 -4.01
CA MET A 42 2.62 -4.65 -3.84
C MET A 42 2.12 -3.83 -5.04
N VAL A 43 2.35 -4.32 -6.26
CA VAL A 43 1.84 -3.68 -7.49
C VAL A 43 0.31 -3.72 -7.54
N ALA A 44 -0.31 -4.84 -7.13
CA ALA A 44 -1.77 -4.95 -7.09
C ALA A 44 -2.40 -3.97 -6.09
N VAL A 45 -1.83 -3.85 -4.89
CA VAL A 45 -2.23 -2.86 -3.88
C VAL A 45 -2.13 -1.45 -4.42
N TRP A 46 -0.99 -1.10 -5.05
CA TRP A 46 -0.79 0.23 -5.63
C TRP A 46 -1.82 0.55 -6.73
N LYS A 47 -2.12 -0.41 -7.62
CA LYS A 47 -3.14 -0.23 -8.66
C LYS A 47 -4.53 0.02 -8.09
N ILE A 48 -4.92 -0.74 -7.07
CA ILE A 48 -6.23 -0.58 -6.41
C ILE A 48 -6.33 0.80 -5.77
N LEU A 49 -5.35 1.20 -4.95
CA LEU A 49 -5.36 2.51 -4.30
C LEU A 49 -5.31 3.67 -5.31
N ARG A 50 -4.62 3.49 -6.44
CA ARG A 50 -4.62 4.50 -7.50
C ARG A 50 -5.98 4.60 -8.20
N SER A 51 -6.71 3.50 -8.29
CA SER A 51 -8.05 3.48 -8.91
C SER A 51 -9.13 4.17 -8.07
N THR A 52 -8.90 4.38 -6.77
CA THR A 52 -9.87 5.07 -5.89
C THR A 52 -9.83 6.60 -5.99
N GLY A 53 -8.95 7.17 -6.82
CA GLY A 53 -8.88 8.62 -7.07
C GLY A 53 -7.88 9.39 -6.19
N LEU A 54 -6.98 8.70 -5.48
CA LEU A 54 -5.93 9.34 -4.70
C LEU A 54 -4.92 10.08 -5.60
N GLY A 55 -4.71 11.37 -5.34
CA GLY A 55 -3.87 12.25 -6.15
C GLY A 55 -2.37 11.97 -6.02
N ARG A 56 -1.92 11.56 -4.82
CA ARG A 56 -0.50 11.26 -4.55
C ARG A 56 -0.33 9.92 -3.85
N LEU A 57 0.15 8.93 -4.60
CA LEU A 57 0.42 7.58 -4.10
C LEU A 57 1.83 7.13 -4.51
N TYR A 58 2.64 6.76 -3.53
CA TYR A 58 3.98 6.19 -3.76
C TYR A 58 4.09 4.81 -3.12
N ALA A 59 4.68 3.87 -3.84
CA ALA A 59 5.03 2.56 -3.30
C ALA A 59 6.53 2.55 -3.01
N LYS A 60 6.91 2.19 -1.78
CA LYS A 60 8.30 1.96 -1.42
C LYS A 60 8.50 0.49 -1.15
N LEU A 61 9.16 -0.17 -2.09
CA LEU A 61 9.68 -1.51 -1.91
C LEU A 61 11.15 -1.40 -1.53
N PHE A 62 11.52 -1.90 -0.36
CA PHE A 62 12.94 -2.11 -0.08
C PHE A 62 13.40 -3.34 -0.88
N MET A 63 14.30 -3.19 -1.86
CA MET A 63 15.07 -4.34 -2.36
C MET A 63 16.28 -4.52 -1.46
N ALA A 64 16.35 -5.64 -0.74
CA ALA A 64 17.59 -6.03 -0.07
C ALA A 64 18.44 -6.70 -1.15
N ILE A 65 19.58 -6.08 -1.47
CA ILE A 65 20.67 -6.70 -2.26
C ILE A 65 21.46 -7.58 -1.32
#